data_AF-A0A8B8PY01-F1
#
_entry.id   AF-A0A8B8PY01-F1
#
_cell.length_a   1.000
_cell.length_b   1.000
_cell.length_c   1.000
_cell.angle_alpha   90.00
_cell.angle_beta   90.00
_cell.angle_gamma   90.00
#
_symmetry.space_group_name_H-M   'P 1'
#
loop_
_entity.id
_entity.type
_entity.pdbx_description
1 polymer ?
#
loop_
_entity_poly.entity_id
_entity_poly.type
_entity_poly.pdbx_seq_one_letter_code
_entity_poly.pdbx_strand_id
1 'polypeptide(L)'
;MADQEHLNESSISNNNPTMDLNDNLEFTTAGQESDCQSMDSEDIQSQDDLSNRRDAKLSSAEDKQRSDRTLIKPHKDHTENISTSPSDYDDDHQVAKRSQTKLCSVLVKPDRKEARDIERRRKALLESQSKDKQVLDRNKRMFGLLMGTLQKFKKEEFDRGEQISKRVKIEESIDTAAEDKSLFEYAKSESSSLNKDKLVDRASLKLDAMGRFKNWEKTHKHLCGFIRTEAKPKIFWAPREHNQTTEKLLKDTKDYFSLCIAERTAKYKKEMGELDKQVKELADGGEEKS
;
A
#
# COMPACT_ATOMS: atom_id res chain seq x y z
N MET A 1 7.53 -50.76 -37.05
CA MET A 1 7.25 -49.69 -38.01
C MET A 1 6.74 -48.52 -37.20
N ALA A 2 7.38 -47.37 -37.33
CA ALA A 2 7.10 -46.17 -36.55
C ALA A 2 6.88 -45.05 -37.55
N ASP A 3 5.63 -44.62 -37.69
CA ASP A 3 5.27 -43.60 -38.67
C ASP A 3 5.21 -42.25 -37.95
N GLN A 4 6.15 -41.38 -38.32
CA GLN A 4 6.19 -39.98 -37.90
C GLN A 4 5.41 -39.16 -38.93
N GLU A 5 4.29 -38.56 -38.54
CA GLU A 5 3.64 -37.54 -39.37
C GLU A 5 4.14 -36.14 -39.00
N HIS A 6 4.40 -35.35 -40.04
CA HIS A 6 5.11 -34.08 -39.96
C HIS A 6 4.23 -32.92 -39.46
N LEU A 7 4.87 -32.01 -38.72
CA LEU A 7 4.35 -30.69 -38.39
C LEU A 7 4.00 -29.89 -39.66
N ASN A 8 2.88 -29.16 -39.63
CA ASN A 8 2.50 -28.24 -40.68
C ASN A 8 1.96 -26.93 -40.06
N GLU A 9 2.87 -26.04 -39.67
CA GLU A 9 2.55 -24.74 -39.07
C GLU A 9 2.25 -23.71 -40.17
N SER A 10 0.97 -23.48 -40.48
CA SER A 10 0.55 -22.42 -41.39
C SER A 10 0.48 -21.07 -40.68
N SER A 11 1.45 -20.19 -40.94
CA SER A 11 1.48 -18.83 -40.40
C SER A 11 0.29 -17.99 -40.90
N ILE A 12 -0.53 -17.45 -39.99
CA ILE A 12 -1.58 -16.47 -40.33
C ILE A 12 -1.09 -15.06 -39.94
N SER A 13 -0.71 -14.29 -40.96
CA SER A 13 -0.33 -12.88 -40.83
C SER A 13 -1.58 -12.00 -40.67
N ASN A 14 -1.87 -11.57 -39.45
CA ASN A 14 -2.94 -10.62 -39.17
C ASN A 14 -2.43 -9.18 -39.29
N ASN A 15 -2.45 -8.64 -40.51
CA ASN A 15 -2.30 -7.21 -40.75
C ASN A 15 -3.62 -6.49 -40.42
N ASN A 16 -3.67 -5.77 -39.29
CA ASN A 16 -4.77 -4.85 -38.99
C ASN A 16 -4.52 -3.49 -39.67
N PRO A 17 -5.42 -3.00 -40.55
CA PRO A 17 -5.38 -1.62 -41.02
C PRO A 17 -5.99 -0.68 -39.98
N THR A 18 -5.24 0.34 -39.57
CA THR A 18 -5.76 1.48 -38.80
C THR A 18 -6.84 2.20 -39.60
N MET A 19 -8.02 2.41 -39.01
CA MET A 19 -9.08 3.26 -39.57
C MET A 19 -9.14 4.55 -38.76
N ASP A 20 -8.56 5.62 -39.31
CA ASP A 20 -8.77 6.98 -38.81
C ASP A 20 -10.21 7.42 -39.13
N LEU A 21 -10.97 7.81 -38.10
CA LEU A 21 -12.30 8.41 -38.25
C LEU A 21 -12.25 9.90 -37.91
N ASN A 22 -11.71 10.68 -38.85
CA ASN A 22 -11.96 12.11 -38.95
C ASN A 22 -12.92 12.34 -40.12
N ASP A 23 -14.21 12.50 -39.82
CA ASP A 23 -15.15 13.10 -40.76
C ASP A 23 -16.13 14.00 -40.01
N ASN A 24 -15.99 15.31 -40.25
CA ASN A 24 -16.99 16.30 -39.88
C ASN A 24 -18.25 16.06 -40.71
N LEU A 25 -19.41 15.98 -40.07
CA LEU A 25 -20.68 16.13 -40.76
C LEU A 25 -21.55 17.18 -40.05
N GLU A 26 -21.41 18.42 -40.51
CA GLU A 26 -22.41 19.46 -40.25
C GLU A 26 -23.74 19.04 -40.89
N PHE A 27 -24.82 19.04 -40.12
CA PHE A 27 -26.16 19.09 -40.70
C PHE A 27 -27.01 20.10 -39.94
N THR A 28 -27.26 21.24 -40.58
CA THR A 28 -28.28 22.19 -40.17
C THR A 28 -29.65 21.68 -40.60
N THR A 29 -30.69 21.89 -39.79
CA THR A 29 -31.98 22.47 -40.20
C THR A 29 -32.93 22.56 -39.00
N ALA A 30 -33.72 23.63 -39.00
CA ALA A 30 -34.67 24.06 -37.97
C ALA A 30 -35.72 23.03 -37.51
N GLY A 31 -36.01 23.07 -36.21
CA GLY A 31 -37.27 23.64 -35.73
C GLY A 31 -38.54 22.81 -35.86
N GLN A 32 -38.96 22.20 -34.76
CA GLN A 32 -40.38 22.08 -34.42
C GLN A 32 -40.57 22.20 -32.91
N GLU A 33 -41.44 23.12 -32.50
CA GLU A 33 -41.80 23.41 -31.11
C GLU A 33 -42.86 22.42 -30.61
N SER A 34 -42.78 21.99 -29.34
CA SER A 34 -43.97 21.80 -28.50
C SER A 34 -43.62 21.63 -27.02
N ASP A 35 -44.20 22.53 -26.23
CA ASP A 35 -44.75 22.37 -24.89
C ASP A 35 -43.85 22.11 -23.67
N CYS A 36 -43.70 23.20 -22.93
CA CYS A 36 -43.17 23.31 -21.57
C CYS A 36 -44.24 22.93 -20.52
N GLN A 37 -43.87 22.10 -19.53
CA GLN A 37 -44.46 22.10 -18.18
C GLN A 37 -43.31 21.87 -17.19
N SER A 38 -42.75 22.96 -16.67
CA SER A 38 -43.07 23.56 -15.35
C SER A 38 -42.48 22.78 -14.17
N MET A 39 -41.46 23.37 -13.54
CA MET A 39 -40.88 22.91 -12.29
C MET A 39 -41.78 23.31 -11.12
N ASP A 40 -41.93 22.43 -10.13
CA ASP A 40 -42.41 22.79 -8.79
C ASP A 40 -41.39 22.33 -7.74
N SER A 41 -40.68 23.34 -7.22
CA SER A 41 -40.25 23.59 -5.84
C SER A 41 -40.06 22.44 -4.83
N GLU A 42 -38.81 22.34 -4.39
CA GLU A 42 -38.32 22.14 -3.00
C GLU A 42 -39.33 21.74 -1.90
N ASP A 43 -39.09 20.58 -1.27
CA ASP A 43 -39.39 20.36 0.15
C ASP A 43 -38.56 19.18 0.71
N ILE A 44 -37.40 19.44 1.32
CA ILE A 44 -36.71 18.51 2.24
C ILE A 44 -36.27 19.28 3.48
N GLN A 45 -36.98 19.06 4.57
CA GLN A 45 -36.68 19.65 5.88
C GLN A 45 -35.45 18.99 6.50
N SER A 46 -34.47 19.79 6.91
CA SER A 46 -33.35 19.33 7.74
C SER A 46 -33.83 18.91 9.14
N GLN A 47 -33.40 17.73 9.59
CA GLN A 47 -33.32 17.40 11.02
C GLN A 47 -31.98 16.73 11.31
N ASP A 48 -30.97 17.53 11.64
CA ASP A 48 -29.77 17.08 12.34
C ASP A 48 -29.91 17.42 13.83
N ASP A 49 -30.36 16.44 14.62
CA ASP A 49 -30.22 16.46 16.07
C ASP A 49 -28.80 16.02 16.45
N LEU A 50 -27.94 16.93 16.92
CA LEU A 50 -26.96 16.60 17.96
C LEU A 50 -26.68 17.79 18.88
N SER A 51 -26.71 17.51 20.18
CA SER A 51 -26.57 18.50 21.25
C SER A 51 -25.31 18.30 22.08
N ASN A 52 -24.89 19.37 22.78
CA ASN A 52 -24.03 19.38 23.96
C ASN A 52 -22.54 18.96 23.84
N ARG A 53 -21.66 19.96 23.74
CA ARG A 53 -20.59 20.26 24.74
C ARG A 53 -20.01 21.65 24.43
N ARG A 54 -20.43 22.71 25.12
CA ARG A 54 -19.97 23.16 26.46
C ARG A 54 -18.52 23.68 26.51
N ASP A 55 -18.45 24.98 26.81
CA ASP A 55 -17.47 25.67 27.65
C ASP A 55 -16.11 26.07 27.04
N ALA A 56 -16.13 27.22 26.35
CA ALA A 56 -14.95 28.06 26.15
C ALA A 56 -15.32 29.56 26.25
N LYS A 57 -15.09 30.19 27.42
CA LYS A 57 -14.89 31.64 27.51
C LYS A 57 -14.30 32.15 28.84
N LEU A 58 -13.35 33.08 28.70
CA LEU A 58 -12.93 34.12 29.65
C LEU A 58 -12.17 33.71 30.93
N SER A 59 -10.89 34.12 30.99
CA SER A 59 -10.55 35.35 31.72
C SER A 59 -9.23 35.96 31.22
N SER A 60 -9.17 37.29 31.24
CA SER A 60 -7.97 38.09 30.98
C SER A 60 -7.54 38.77 32.27
N ALA A 61 -6.26 38.65 32.64
CA ALA A 61 -5.54 39.50 33.58
C ALA A 61 -4.04 39.32 33.22
N GLU A 62 -3.36 40.33 32.69
CA GLU A 62 -2.75 41.42 33.47
C GLU A 62 -1.75 40.92 34.51
N ASP A 63 -0.47 40.88 34.14
CA ASP A 63 0.57 41.39 35.04
C ASP A 63 1.73 41.99 34.24
N LYS A 64 2.28 43.12 34.71
CA LYS A 64 3.25 43.93 33.93
C LYS A 64 4.27 44.60 34.84
N GLN A 65 5.54 44.41 34.49
CA GLN A 65 6.75 45.10 34.96
C GLN A 65 7.32 44.71 36.33
N ARG A 66 8.56 44.18 36.29
CA ARG A 66 9.72 44.99 36.69
C ARG A 66 11.01 44.62 35.94
N SER A 67 11.85 45.63 35.72
CA SER A 67 13.21 45.61 35.12
C SER A 67 14.22 44.80 35.96
N ASP A 68 15.40 44.38 35.47
CA ASP A 68 16.48 45.26 34.98
C ASP A 68 17.68 44.49 34.34
N ARG A 69 18.46 45.18 33.47
CA ARG A 69 19.84 44.85 32.98
C ARG A 69 20.10 43.51 32.23
N THR A 70 20.99 43.41 31.24
CA THR A 70 21.98 44.35 30.65
C THR A 70 22.27 44.04 29.17
N LEU A 71 22.79 45.04 28.46
CA LEU A 71 23.09 45.05 27.03
C LEU A 71 24.46 44.40 26.70
N ILE A 72 24.54 43.43 25.77
CA ILE A 72 25.74 43.14 24.96
C ILE A 72 25.32 42.78 23.52
N LYS A 73 25.88 43.51 22.55
CA LYS A 73 26.03 43.18 21.10
C LYS A 73 27.55 42.97 20.87
N PRO A 74 28.07 42.30 19.81
CA PRO A 74 27.55 42.14 18.45
C PRO A 74 27.49 40.64 18.01
N HIS A 75 27.42 40.22 16.74
CA HIS A 75 27.37 40.88 15.41
C HIS A 75 26.38 40.13 14.48
N LYS A 76 26.33 40.50 13.19
CA LYS A 76 25.74 39.70 12.12
C LYS A 76 26.50 39.98 10.83
N ASP A 77 27.02 38.94 10.19
CA ASP A 77 27.32 38.95 8.75
C ASP A 77 26.82 37.63 8.14
N HIS A 78 26.37 37.71 6.91
CA HIS A 78 25.88 36.59 6.10
C HIS A 78 27.10 35.89 5.44
N THR A 79 27.05 34.61 5.08
CA THR A 79 26.42 34.16 3.82
C THR A 79 26.27 32.63 3.73
N GLU A 80 25.23 32.23 2.98
CA GLU A 80 25.17 31.06 2.09
C GLU A 80 25.34 29.63 2.64
N ASN A 81 24.24 29.16 3.22
CA ASN A 81 23.48 27.98 2.76
C ASN A 81 24.10 27.16 1.60
N ILE A 82 24.70 26.01 1.92
CA ILE A 82 24.82 24.88 0.99
C ILE A 82 23.96 23.74 1.52
N SER A 83 22.81 23.53 0.87
CA SER A 83 22.00 22.33 1.05
C SER A 83 22.77 21.13 0.51
N THR A 84 23.03 20.14 1.38
CA THR A 84 23.51 18.82 0.94
C THR A 84 22.64 17.76 1.60
N SER A 85 22.10 16.86 0.78
CA SER A 85 21.22 15.76 1.18
C SER A 85 21.91 14.84 2.19
N PRO A 86 21.17 14.12 3.07
CA PRO A 86 21.74 13.01 3.82
C PRO A 86 22.31 12.00 2.83
N SER A 87 23.64 11.87 2.86
CA SER A 87 24.36 10.78 2.19
C SER A 87 24.59 9.70 3.22
N ASP A 88 24.37 8.45 2.81
CA ASP A 88 24.81 7.29 3.58
C ASP A 88 26.32 7.39 3.79
N TYR A 89 26.73 7.67 5.02
CA TYR A 89 28.11 7.49 5.44
C TYR A 89 28.25 6.06 5.95
N ASP A 90 28.75 5.19 5.07
CA ASP A 90 29.57 4.06 5.51
C ASP A 90 30.67 4.65 6.41
N ASP A 91 30.54 4.47 7.72
CA ASP A 91 31.50 4.95 8.70
C ASP A 91 32.75 4.08 8.68
N ASP A 92 33.53 4.23 7.59
CA ASP A 92 34.83 3.61 7.41
C ASP A 92 35.87 4.36 8.25
N HIS A 93 35.60 4.41 9.56
CA HIS A 93 36.55 4.74 10.62
C HIS A 93 37.71 3.74 10.57
N GLN A 94 38.65 3.97 9.65
CA GLN A 94 40.00 3.43 9.70
C GLN A 94 40.74 4.00 10.91
N VAL A 95 40.35 3.50 12.09
CA VAL A 95 41.18 3.50 13.28
C VAL A 95 42.44 2.74 12.90
N ALA A 96 43.47 3.50 12.51
CA ALA A 96 44.78 2.97 12.16
C ALA A 96 45.20 2.02 13.29
N LYS A 97 45.20 0.71 12.99
CA LYS A 97 45.32 -0.36 13.98
C LYS A 97 46.71 -0.32 14.58
N ARG A 98 46.89 0.54 15.59
CA ARG A 98 48.10 0.64 16.40
C ARG A 98 48.33 -0.76 16.96
N SER A 99 49.32 -1.44 16.41
CA SER A 99 49.53 -2.86 16.62
C SER A 99 49.70 -3.10 18.13
N GLN A 100 48.65 -3.65 18.75
CA GLN A 100 48.80 -4.20 20.09
C GLN A 100 49.81 -5.34 19.96
N THR A 101 51.05 -5.05 20.35
CA THR A 101 52.08 -6.05 20.57
C THR A 101 51.54 -7.00 21.61
N LYS A 102 50.95 -8.11 21.15
CA LYS A 102 50.47 -9.20 22.00
C LYS A 102 51.69 -9.70 22.77
N LEU A 103 51.81 -9.27 24.02
CA LEU A 103 52.80 -9.81 24.94
C LEU A 103 52.44 -11.27 25.15
N CYS A 104 53.09 -12.15 24.40
CA CYS A 104 53.02 -13.59 24.62
C CYS A 104 53.58 -13.87 26.00
N SER A 105 52.68 -13.98 27.00
CA SER A 105 53.02 -14.34 28.37
C SER A 105 53.39 -15.82 28.42
N VAL A 106 54.63 -16.12 28.01
CA VAL A 106 55.24 -17.42 28.22
C VAL A 106 55.31 -17.63 29.73
N LEU A 107 54.37 -18.42 30.25
CA LEU A 107 54.36 -18.88 31.64
C LEU A 107 55.48 -19.90 31.84
N VAL A 108 56.71 -19.39 31.95
CA VAL A 108 57.85 -20.13 32.48
C VAL A 108 57.50 -20.52 33.91
N LYS A 109 57.18 -21.79 34.13
CA LYS A 109 57.00 -22.34 35.48
C LYS A 109 58.41 -22.42 36.09
N PRO A 110 58.73 -21.63 37.13
CA PRO A 110 60.08 -21.63 37.71
C PRO A 110 60.38 -22.99 38.33
N ASP A 111 61.66 -23.36 38.35
CA ASP A 111 62.08 -24.65 38.88
C ASP A 111 61.74 -24.80 40.36
N ARG A 112 61.58 -26.03 40.87
CA ARG A 112 61.08 -26.27 42.26
C ARG A 112 61.95 -25.61 43.35
N LYS A 113 63.24 -25.36 43.07
CA LYS A 113 64.12 -24.54 43.92
C LYS A 113 63.83 -23.04 43.77
N GLU A 114 63.85 -22.53 42.54
CA GLU A 114 63.60 -21.12 42.24
C GLU A 114 62.23 -20.65 42.76
N ALA A 115 61.18 -21.45 42.60
CA ALA A 115 59.86 -21.17 43.15
C ALA A 115 59.90 -20.99 44.68
N ARG A 116 60.68 -21.81 45.39
CA ARG A 116 60.85 -21.70 46.85
C ARG A 116 61.69 -20.48 47.25
N ASP A 117 62.70 -20.13 46.46
CA ASP A 117 63.58 -18.99 46.76
C ASP A 117 62.92 -17.64 46.38
N ILE A 118 62.08 -17.62 45.34
CA ILE A 118 61.17 -16.51 45.04
C ILE A 118 60.16 -16.34 46.18
N GLU A 119 59.52 -17.41 46.65
CA GLU A 119 58.57 -17.34 47.77
C GLU A 119 59.26 -16.91 49.08
N ARG A 120 60.49 -17.37 49.34
CA ARG A 120 61.31 -16.92 50.48
C ARG A 120 61.63 -15.43 50.38
N ARG A 121 62.06 -14.94 49.21
CA ARG A 121 62.36 -13.52 48.95
C ARG A 121 61.10 -12.65 49.08
N ARG A 122 59.96 -13.12 48.55
CA ARG A 122 58.64 -12.49 48.71
C ARG A 122 58.25 -12.38 50.17
N LYS A 123 58.34 -13.46 50.95
CA LYS A 123 58.04 -13.44 52.39
C LYS A 123 58.95 -12.48 53.15
N ALA A 124 60.26 -12.52 52.91
CA ALA A 124 61.20 -11.58 53.54
C ALA A 124 60.89 -10.11 53.21
N LEU A 125 60.49 -9.81 51.97
CA LEU A 125 60.05 -8.47 51.57
C LEU A 125 58.74 -8.06 52.27
N LEU A 126 57.74 -8.95 52.35
CA LEU A 126 56.50 -8.69 53.10
C LEU A 126 56.78 -8.46 54.60
N GLU A 127 57.64 -9.28 55.21
CA GLU A 127 58.08 -9.15 56.62
C GLU A 127 58.88 -7.85 56.87
N SER A 128 59.51 -7.30 55.84
CA SER A 128 60.21 -6.02 55.92
C SER A 128 59.25 -4.83 55.80
N GLN A 129 58.22 -4.91 54.94
CA GLN A 129 57.20 -3.86 54.78
C GLN A 129 56.16 -3.87 55.89
N SER A 130 55.81 -5.02 56.46
CA SER A 130 54.79 -5.14 57.52
C SER A 130 55.15 -4.41 58.83
N LYS A 131 56.43 -4.09 59.01
CA LYS A 131 56.95 -3.32 60.16
C LYS A 131 56.62 -1.83 60.07
N ASP A 132 56.42 -1.29 58.87
CA ASP A 132 56.03 0.10 58.65
C ASP A 132 54.49 0.22 58.55
N LYS A 133 53.89 0.67 59.66
CA LYS A 133 52.43 0.85 59.75
C LYS A 133 51.91 1.94 58.81
N GLN A 134 52.67 3.01 58.54
CA GLN A 134 52.19 4.07 57.63
C GLN A 134 52.12 3.58 56.18
N VAL A 135 53.14 2.82 55.74
CA VAL A 135 53.13 2.20 54.41
C VAL A 135 52.04 1.15 54.30
N LEU A 136 51.80 0.36 55.34
CA LEU A 136 50.72 -0.63 55.37
C LEU A 136 49.33 0.03 55.28
N ASP A 137 49.06 1.07 56.08
CA ASP A 137 47.78 1.80 56.04
C ASP A 137 47.57 2.56 54.73
N ARG A 138 48.64 3.14 54.16
CA ARG A 138 48.61 3.73 52.82
C ARG A 138 48.25 2.68 51.77
N ASN A 139 48.94 1.54 51.75
CA ASN A 139 48.72 0.47 50.78
C ASN A 139 47.31 -0.12 50.92
N LYS A 140 46.83 -0.32 52.15
CA LYS A 140 45.45 -0.74 52.45
C LYS A 140 44.42 0.27 51.94
N ARG A 141 44.66 1.58 52.13
CA ARG A 141 43.78 2.65 51.61
C ARG A 141 43.80 2.73 50.08
N MET A 142 44.98 2.63 49.44
CA MET A 142 45.09 2.63 47.97
C MET A 142 44.42 1.40 47.35
N PHE A 143 44.63 0.21 47.92
CA PHE A 143 44.02 -1.03 47.42
C PHE A 143 42.50 -1.05 47.67
N GLY A 144 42.04 -0.51 48.81
CA GLY A 144 40.61 -0.33 49.08
C GLY A 144 39.94 0.63 48.08
N LEU A 145 40.60 1.74 47.74
CA LEU A 145 40.11 2.67 46.72
C LEU A 145 40.04 2.00 45.33
N LEU A 146 41.08 1.24 44.96
CA LEU A 146 41.14 0.53 43.69
C LEU A 146 40.12 -0.62 43.58
N MET A 147 39.84 -1.34 44.67
CA MET A 147 38.76 -2.33 44.69
C MET A 147 37.39 -1.66 44.64
N GLY A 148 37.20 -0.52 45.32
CA GLY A 148 35.98 0.27 45.24
C GLY A 148 35.68 0.76 43.82
N THR A 149 36.69 1.28 43.10
CA THR A 149 36.50 1.68 41.69
C THR A 149 36.27 0.49 40.77
N LEU A 150 36.97 -0.63 40.96
CA LEU A 150 36.76 -1.84 40.15
C LEU A 150 35.36 -2.45 40.37
N GLN A 151 34.87 -2.47 41.62
CA GLN A 151 33.49 -2.89 41.93
C GLN A 151 32.46 -1.93 41.32
N LYS A 152 32.73 -0.61 41.36
CA LYS A 152 31.88 0.40 40.72
C LYS A 152 31.83 0.20 39.20
N PHE A 153 32.96 -0.02 38.54
CA PHE A 153 33.00 -0.29 37.10
C PHE A 153 32.26 -1.58 36.72
N LYS A 154 32.42 -2.67 37.48
CA LYS A 154 31.64 -3.90 37.25
C LYS A 154 30.13 -3.69 37.36
N LYS A 155 29.70 -2.86 38.32
CA LYS A 155 28.28 -2.51 38.45
C LYS A 155 27.82 -1.61 37.29
N GLU A 156 28.58 -0.57 36.96
CA GLU A 156 28.27 0.31 35.82
C GLU A 156 28.24 -0.43 34.48
N GLU A 157 29.09 -1.44 34.29
CA GLU A 157 29.10 -2.32 33.12
C GLU A 157 27.84 -3.20 33.06
N PHE A 158 27.44 -3.79 34.19
CA PHE A 158 26.20 -4.56 34.29
C PHE A 158 24.95 -3.68 34.05
N ASP A 159 24.87 -2.53 34.73
CA ASP A 159 23.77 -1.57 34.60
C ASP A 159 23.68 -1.02 33.16
N ARG A 160 24.82 -0.80 32.49
CA ARG A 160 24.86 -0.44 31.05
C ARG A 160 24.39 -1.59 30.15
N GLY A 161 24.83 -2.81 30.39
CA GLY A 161 24.39 -3.99 29.65
C GLY A 161 22.87 -4.20 29.75
N GLU A 162 22.29 -3.98 30.93
CA GLU A 162 20.85 -4.03 31.15
C GLU A 162 20.11 -2.88 30.42
N GLN A 163 20.65 -1.65 30.44
CA GLN A 163 20.09 -0.52 29.70
C GLN A 163 20.15 -0.72 28.18
N ILE A 164 21.23 -1.27 27.66
CA ILE A 164 21.37 -1.62 26.23
C ILE A 164 20.34 -2.71 25.88
N SER A 165 20.24 -3.76 26.68
CA SER A 165 19.26 -4.85 26.46
C SER A 165 17.82 -4.34 26.48
N LYS A 166 17.49 -3.39 27.37
CA LYS A 166 16.18 -2.72 27.41
C LYS A 166 15.93 -1.86 26.17
N ARG A 167 16.94 -1.14 25.67
CA ARG A 167 16.84 -0.34 24.44
C ARG A 167 16.61 -1.23 23.22
N VAL A 168 17.43 -2.27 23.03
CA VAL A 168 17.28 -3.24 21.92
C VAL A 168 15.89 -3.86 21.93
N LYS A 169 15.36 -4.26 23.09
CA LYS A 169 14.00 -4.80 23.19
C LYS A 169 12.90 -3.78 22.87
N ILE A 170 13.11 -2.50 23.17
CA ILE A 170 12.17 -1.43 22.80
C ILE A 170 12.23 -1.18 21.29
N GLU A 171 13.43 -1.11 20.72
CA GLU A 171 13.70 -0.94 19.28
C GLU A 171 13.06 -2.08 18.47
N GLU A 172 13.36 -3.34 18.82
CA GLU A 172 12.72 -4.54 18.26
C GLU A 172 11.19 -4.48 18.34
N SER A 173 10.62 -4.02 19.47
CA SER A 173 9.16 -3.86 19.61
C SER A 173 8.55 -2.71 18.80
N ILE A 174 9.33 -1.68 18.48
CA ILE A 174 8.93 -0.56 17.64
C ILE A 174 8.99 -0.98 16.17
N ASP A 175 10.04 -1.69 15.76
CA ASP A 175 10.25 -2.18 14.41
C ASP A 175 9.16 -3.18 14.03
N THR A 176 8.90 -4.21 14.86
CA THR A 176 7.79 -5.15 14.61
C THR A 176 6.44 -4.45 14.52
N ALA A 177 6.21 -3.42 15.35
CA ALA A 177 4.96 -2.65 15.33
C ALA A 177 4.87 -1.65 14.15
N ALA A 178 5.99 -1.35 13.47
CA ALA A 178 6.03 -0.59 12.23
C ALA A 178 5.82 -1.52 11.02
N GLU A 179 6.47 -2.68 11.02
CA GLU A 179 6.28 -3.74 10.03
C GLU A 179 4.81 -4.19 9.96
N ASP A 180 4.20 -4.56 11.09
CA ASP A 180 2.78 -4.98 11.16
C ASP A 180 1.83 -3.92 10.58
N LYS A 181 2.08 -2.64 10.85
CA LYS A 181 1.29 -1.53 10.27
C LYS A 181 1.51 -1.43 8.77
N SER A 182 2.76 -1.53 8.30
CA SER A 182 3.06 -1.47 6.86
C SER A 182 2.40 -2.62 6.09
N LEU A 183 2.38 -3.82 6.67
CA LEU A 183 1.73 -5.01 6.10
C LEU A 183 0.21 -4.88 6.11
N PHE A 184 -0.37 -4.32 7.18
CA PHE A 184 -1.81 -4.03 7.24
C PHE A 184 -2.26 -3.01 6.20
N GLU A 185 -1.54 -1.88 6.07
CA GLU A 185 -1.85 -0.87 5.05
C GLU A 185 -1.63 -1.42 3.62
N TYR A 186 -0.57 -2.21 3.40
CA TYR A 186 -0.36 -2.90 2.13
C TYR A 186 -1.53 -3.83 1.78
N ALA A 187 -1.91 -4.74 2.69
CA ALA A 187 -3.02 -5.67 2.49
C ALA A 187 -4.38 -4.95 2.30
N LYS A 188 -4.61 -3.83 3.01
CA LYS A 188 -5.78 -2.97 2.81
C LYS A 188 -5.77 -2.32 1.43
N SER A 189 -4.61 -1.82 0.98
CA SER A 189 -4.46 -1.21 -0.34
C SER A 189 -4.66 -2.23 -1.48
N GLU A 190 -4.09 -3.42 -1.35
CA GLU A 190 -4.20 -4.53 -2.32
C GLU A 190 -5.65 -5.01 -2.42
N SER A 191 -6.31 -5.26 -1.29
CA SER A 191 -7.74 -5.60 -1.25
C SER A 191 -8.60 -4.53 -1.93
N SER A 192 -8.29 -3.24 -1.71
CA SER A 192 -9.00 -2.13 -2.37
C SER A 192 -8.75 -2.08 -3.89
N SER A 193 -7.56 -2.45 -4.36
CA SER A 193 -7.25 -2.53 -5.79
C SER A 193 -8.01 -3.68 -6.42
N LEU A 194 -7.91 -4.88 -5.85
CA LEU A 194 -8.58 -6.08 -6.34
C LEU A 194 -10.11 -5.90 -6.43
N ASN A 195 -10.72 -5.10 -5.56
CA ASN A 195 -12.15 -4.79 -5.66
C ASN A 195 -12.48 -3.77 -6.77
N LYS A 196 -11.62 -2.76 -7.00
CA LYS A 196 -11.74 -1.85 -8.14
C LYS A 196 -11.59 -2.59 -9.48
N ASP A 197 -10.62 -3.48 -9.57
CA ASP A 197 -10.35 -4.27 -10.78
C ASP A 197 -11.55 -5.18 -11.11
N LYS A 198 -12.09 -5.89 -10.11
CA LYS A 198 -13.35 -6.67 -10.25
C LYS A 198 -14.53 -5.79 -10.69
N LEU A 199 -14.64 -4.57 -10.18
CA LEU A 199 -15.73 -3.64 -10.54
C LEU A 199 -15.62 -3.22 -12.01
N VAL A 200 -14.40 -2.91 -12.48
CA VAL A 200 -14.11 -2.60 -13.89
C VAL A 200 -14.41 -3.80 -14.80
N ASP A 201 -14.00 -5.00 -14.42
CA ASP A 201 -14.29 -6.23 -15.17
C ASP A 201 -15.81 -6.49 -15.33
N ARG A 202 -16.59 -6.28 -14.26
CA ARG A 202 -18.05 -6.43 -14.30
C ARG A 202 -18.72 -5.36 -15.16
N ALA A 203 -18.24 -4.12 -15.10
CA ALA A 203 -18.71 -3.04 -15.97
C ALA A 203 -18.38 -3.30 -17.44
N SER A 204 -17.18 -3.81 -17.74
CA SER A 204 -16.75 -4.23 -19.08
C SER A 204 -17.64 -5.35 -19.63
N LEU A 205 -17.91 -6.38 -18.83
CA LEU A 205 -18.81 -7.49 -19.20
C LEU A 205 -20.24 -7.01 -19.49
N LYS A 206 -20.75 -6.02 -18.72
CA LYS A 206 -22.05 -5.39 -18.97
C LYS A 206 -22.09 -4.67 -20.32
N LEU A 207 -21.02 -3.95 -20.67
CA LEU A 207 -20.91 -3.24 -21.96
C LEU A 207 -20.82 -4.20 -23.16
N ASP A 208 -20.04 -5.29 -23.07
CA ASP A 208 -19.99 -6.32 -24.12
C ASP A 208 -21.36 -6.97 -24.34
N ALA A 209 -22.02 -7.39 -23.25
CA ALA A 209 -23.34 -7.99 -23.30
C ALA A 209 -24.38 -7.03 -23.94
N MET A 210 -24.33 -5.73 -23.60
CA MET A 210 -25.17 -4.71 -24.21
C MET A 210 -24.88 -4.53 -25.70
N GLY A 211 -23.62 -4.48 -26.11
CA GLY A 211 -23.23 -4.38 -27.53
C GLY A 211 -23.70 -5.58 -28.34
N ARG A 212 -23.50 -6.79 -27.81
CA ARG A 212 -23.94 -8.05 -28.44
C ARG A 212 -25.46 -8.13 -28.53
N PHE A 213 -26.19 -7.72 -27.48
CA PHE A 213 -27.65 -7.65 -27.50
C PHE A 213 -28.16 -6.64 -28.54
N LYS A 214 -27.59 -5.42 -28.59
CA LYS A 214 -27.96 -4.37 -29.56
C LYS A 214 -27.73 -4.82 -31.01
N ASN A 215 -26.61 -5.49 -31.29
CA ASN A 215 -26.31 -6.04 -32.62
C ASN A 215 -27.29 -7.17 -32.99
N TRP A 216 -27.54 -8.09 -32.05
CA TRP A 216 -28.54 -9.15 -32.23
C TRP A 216 -29.93 -8.58 -32.53
N GLU A 217 -30.38 -7.61 -31.73
CA GLU A 217 -31.68 -6.95 -31.88
C GLU A 217 -31.79 -6.22 -33.24
N LYS A 218 -30.73 -5.51 -33.67
CA LYS A 218 -30.66 -4.87 -34.99
C LYS A 218 -30.85 -5.88 -36.13
N THR A 219 -30.15 -7.01 -36.08
CA THR A 219 -30.29 -8.07 -37.12
C THR A 219 -31.70 -8.66 -37.14
N HIS A 220 -32.31 -8.93 -35.98
CA HIS A 220 -33.63 -9.54 -35.89
C HIS A 220 -34.75 -8.56 -36.28
N LYS A 221 -34.65 -7.28 -35.89
CA LYS A 221 -35.56 -6.21 -36.35
C LYS A 221 -35.52 -6.03 -37.86
N HIS A 222 -34.35 -6.16 -38.49
CA HIS A 222 -34.24 -6.13 -39.95
C HIS A 222 -34.97 -7.31 -40.62
N LEU A 223 -34.86 -8.52 -40.06
CA LEU A 223 -35.53 -9.72 -40.58
C LEU A 223 -37.08 -9.66 -40.48
N CYS A 224 -37.66 -8.83 -39.60
CA CYS A 224 -39.11 -8.58 -39.54
C CYS A 224 -39.70 -7.98 -40.82
N GLY A 225 -38.88 -7.43 -41.72
CA GLY A 225 -39.31 -6.89 -43.01
C GLY A 225 -39.53 -7.95 -44.10
N PHE A 226 -39.08 -9.19 -43.88
CA PHE A 226 -39.06 -10.24 -44.90
C PHE A 226 -40.01 -11.39 -44.55
N ILE A 227 -40.43 -12.13 -45.57
CA ILE A 227 -41.18 -13.37 -45.43
C ILE A 227 -40.19 -14.53 -45.24
N ARG A 228 -40.40 -15.33 -44.20
CA ARG A 228 -39.59 -16.50 -43.87
C ARG A 228 -40.14 -17.77 -44.51
N THR A 229 -39.30 -18.54 -45.22
CA THR A 229 -39.70 -19.86 -45.74
C THR A 229 -39.71 -20.96 -44.66
N GLU A 230 -40.47 -22.03 -44.92
CA GLU A 230 -40.48 -23.25 -44.08
C GLU A 230 -39.32 -24.21 -44.36
N ALA A 231 -38.58 -23.98 -45.45
CA ALA A 231 -37.45 -24.80 -45.88
C ALA A 231 -36.28 -24.80 -44.89
N LYS A 232 -35.38 -25.77 -45.04
CA LYS A 232 -34.09 -25.84 -44.33
C LYS A 232 -32.96 -25.85 -45.36
N PRO A 233 -32.09 -24.83 -45.43
CA PRO A 233 -32.07 -23.61 -44.61
C PRO A 233 -33.28 -22.69 -44.87
N LYS A 234 -33.61 -21.86 -43.87
CA LYS A 234 -34.66 -20.85 -44.01
C LYS A 234 -34.15 -19.68 -44.86
N ILE A 235 -34.96 -19.26 -45.82
CA ILE A 235 -34.67 -18.15 -46.73
C ILE A 235 -35.62 -17.00 -46.40
N PHE A 236 -35.11 -15.78 -46.47
CA PHE A 236 -35.85 -14.55 -46.26
C PHE A 236 -35.99 -13.83 -47.60
N TRP A 237 -37.20 -13.44 -47.97
CA TRP A 237 -37.49 -12.80 -49.26
C TRP A 237 -38.61 -11.77 -49.10
N ALA A 238 -38.71 -10.83 -50.04
CA ALA A 238 -39.80 -9.86 -50.12
C ALA A 238 -40.34 -9.83 -51.56
N PRO A 239 -41.67 -9.91 -51.77
CA PRO A 239 -42.26 -9.72 -53.08
C PRO A 239 -42.15 -8.25 -53.52
N ARG A 240 -42.26 -8.00 -54.83
CA ARG A 240 -42.38 -6.64 -55.39
C ARG A 240 -43.68 -5.96 -54.97
N GLU A 241 -44.77 -6.73 -54.94
CA GLU A 241 -46.13 -6.28 -54.58
C GLU A 241 -46.75 -7.34 -53.67
N HIS A 242 -47.43 -6.91 -52.60
CA HIS A 242 -48.01 -7.81 -51.61
C HIS A 242 -49.43 -8.24 -52.00
N ASN A 243 -49.65 -9.55 -52.05
CA ASN A 243 -50.98 -10.17 -52.09
C ASN A 243 -51.41 -10.58 -50.67
N GLN A 244 -52.72 -10.71 -50.41
CA GLN A 244 -53.28 -11.12 -49.11
C GLN A 244 -52.64 -12.39 -48.50
N THR A 245 -52.18 -13.32 -49.33
CA THR A 245 -51.43 -14.52 -48.90
C THR A 245 -50.04 -14.16 -48.37
N THR A 246 -49.32 -13.29 -49.08
CA THR A 246 -47.99 -12.82 -48.68
C THR A 246 -48.02 -11.89 -47.47
N GLU A 247 -49.10 -11.12 -47.28
CA GLU A 247 -49.32 -10.29 -46.10
C GLU A 247 -49.49 -11.13 -44.83
N LYS A 248 -50.24 -12.25 -44.92
CA LYS A 248 -50.35 -13.23 -43.83
C LYS A 248 -48.98 -13.81 -43.48
N LEU A 249 -48.23 -14.31 -44.46
CA LEU A 249 -46.89 -14.86 -44.25
C LEU A 249 -45.89 -13.83 -43.68
N LEU A 250 -46.01 -12.55 -44.07
CA LEU A 250 -45.22 -11.46 -43.50
C LEU A 250 -45.62 -11.21 -42.04
N LYS A 251 -46.92 -11.23 -41.72
CA LYS A 251 -47.42 -11.11 -40.35
C LYS A 251 -46.95 -12.28 -39.48
N ASP A 252 -47.07 -13.51 -39.94
CA ASP A 252 -46.59 -14.71 -39.23
C ASP A 252 -45.08 -14.63 -38.95
N THR A 253 -44.30 -14.05 -39.87
CA THR A 253 -42.87 -13.82 -39.69
C THR A 253 -42.59 -12.71 -38.67
N LYS A 254 -43.34 -11.60 -38.70
CA LYS A 254 -43.27 -10.52 -37.70
C LYS A 254 -43.65 -11.00 -36.30
N ASP A 255 -44.72 -11.77 -36.17
CA ASP A 255 -45.21 -12.30 -34.89
C ASP A 255 -44.18 -13.27 -34.30
N TYR A 256 -43.56 -14.13 -35.13
CA TYR A 256 -42.44 -14.99 -34.70
C TYR A 256 -41.24 -14.19 -34.19
N PHE A 257 -40.76 -13.19 -34.94
CA PHE A 257 -39.61 -12.40 -34.51
C PHE A 257 -39.91 -11.48 -33.33
N SER A 258 -41.14 -10.95 -33.24
CA SER A 258 -41.62 -10.20 -32.08
C SER A 258 -41.56 -11.05 -30.81
N LEU A 259 -42.02 -12.30 -30.88
CA LEU A 259 -41.92 -13.25 -29.76
C LEU A 259 -40.46 -13.58 -29.39
N CYS A 260 -39.60 -13.86 -30.38
CA CYS A 260 -38.17 -14.13 -30.12
C CYS A 260 -37.45 -12.90 -29.53
N ILE A 261 -37.76 -11.69 -29.99
CA ILE A 261 -37.23 -10.44 -29.44
C ILE A 261 -37.74 -10.26 -28.00
N ALA A 262 -39.03 -10.41 -27.74
CA ALA A 262 -39.59 -10.31 -26.40
C ALA A 262 -38.92 -11.31 -25.43
N GLU A 263 -38.81 -12.59 -25.80
CA GLU A 263 -38.17 -13.62 -24.98
C GLU A 263 -36.69 -13.30 -24.70
N ARG A 264 -35.93 -12.89 -25.73
CA ARG A 264 -34.51 -12.55 -25.57
C ARG A 264 -34.33 -11.25 -24.77
N THR A 265 -35.20 -10.26 -24.91
CA THR A 265 -35.17 -9.03 -24.10
C THR A 265 -35.42 -9.34 -22.63
N ALA A 266 -36.33 -10.27 -22.31
CA ALA A 266 -36.61 -10.68 -20.93
C ALA A 266 -35.41 -11.42 -20.32
N LYS A 267 -34.80 -12.34 -21.06
CA LYS A 267 -33.55 -13.03 -20.66
C LYS A 267 -32.41 -12.03 -20.43
N TYR A 268 -32.15 -11.14 -21.39
CA TYR A 268 -31.13 -10.11 -21.28
C TYR A 268 -31.36 -9.15 -20.09
N LYS A 269 -32.60 -8.69 -19.86
CA LYS A 269 -32.94 -7.86 -18.68
C LYS A 269 -32.63 -8.58 -17.36
N LYS A 270 -32.87 -9.90 -17.29
CA LYS A 270 -32.52 -10.72 -16.12
C LYS A 270 -31.00 -10.82 -15.95
N GLU A 271 -30.27 -11.14 -17.02
CA GLU A 271 -28.80 -11.22 -17.04
C GLU A 271 -28.17 -9.87 -16.60
N MET A 272 -28.67 -8.73 -17.08
CA MET A 272 -28.23 -7.39 -16.66
C MET A 272 -28.55 -7.11 -15.19
N GLY A 273 -29.75 -7.47 -14.71
CA GLY A 273 -30.13 -7.30 -13.31
C GLY A 273 -29.35 -8.19 -12.34
N GLU A 274 -28.81 -9.32 -12.81
CA GLU A 274 -27.89 -10.17 -12.05
C GLU A 274 -26.49 -9.56 -11.98
N LEU A 275 -25.98 -8.99 -13.09
CA LEU A 275 -24.71 -8.25 -13.09
C LEU A 275 -24.77 -6.99 -12.22
N ASP A 276 -25.87 -6.23 -12.26
CA ASP A 276 -26.05 -5.01 -11.47
C ASP A 276 -26.11 -5.30 -9.96
N LYS A 277 -26.65 -6.46 -9.56
CA LYS A 277 -26.57 -6.93 -8.17
C LYS A 277 -25.14 -7.26 -7.75
N GLN A 278 -24.38 -7.96 -8.59
CA GLN A 278 -22.97 -8.29 -8.30
C GLN A 278 -22.09 -7.03 -8.23
N VAL A 279 -22.32 -6.06 -9.12
CA VAL A 279 -21.66 -4.74 -9.09
C VAL A 279 -21.97 -4.01 -7.80
N LYS A 280 -23.23 -4.02 -7.35
CA LYS A 280 -23.62 -3.41 -6.08
C LYS A 280 -23.00 -4.13 -4.87
N GLU A 281 -23.03 -5.45 -4.82
CA GLU A 281 -22.42 -6.25 -3.74
C GLU A 281 -20.90 -6.01 -3.62
N LEU A 282 -20.20 -5.85 -4.74
CA LEU A 282 -18.77 -5.52 -4.77
C LEU A 282 -18.46 -4.07 -4.35
N ALA A 283 -19.42 -3.15 -4.49
CA ALA A 283 -19.29 -1.77 -4.01
C ALA A 283 -19.60 -1.69 -2.51
N ASP A 284 -20.77 -2.17 -2.09
CA ASP A 284 -21.25 -2.13 -0.70
C ASP A 284 -20.33 -2.95 0.23
N GLY A 285 -19.80 -4.09 -0.24
CA GLY A 285 -18.85 -4.92 0.50
C GLY A 285 -17.49 -4.28 0.79
N GLY A 286 -17.25 -3.06 0.28
CA GLY A 286 -16.12 -2.21 0.67
C GLY A 286 -16.35 -1.41 1.96
N GLU A 287 -17.60 -1.20 2.39
CA GLU A 287 -17.94 -0.31 3.51
C GLU A 287 -18.13 -1.05 4.85
N GLU A 288 -18.57 -2.32 4.86
CA GLU A 288 -18.85 -3.07 6.10
C GLU A 288 -17.61 -3.49 6.93
N LYS A 289 -16.40 -3.06 6.55
CA LYS A 289 -15.14 -3.41 7.24
C LYS A 289 -14.20 -2.21 7.39
N SER A 290 -14.63 -1.19 8.12
CA SER A 290 -13.74 -0.13 8.65
C SER A 290 -14.04 0.23 10.10
#